data_AF-A0A2X2TB48-F1
#
_entry.id   AF-A0A2X2TB48-F1
#
_cell.length_a   1.000
_cell.length_b   1.000
_cell.length_c   1.000
_cell.angle_alpha   90.00
_cell.angle_beta   90.00
_cell.angle_gamma   90.00
#
_symmetry.space_group_name_H-M   'P 1'
#
loop_
_entity.id
_entity.type
_entity.pdbx_description
1 polymer ?
#
loop_
_entity_poly.entity_id
_entity_poly.type
_entity_poly.pdbx_seq_one_letter_code
_entity_poly.pdbx_strand_id
1 'polypeptide(L)'
;MDRALAFSEIGEQLHLLLNGLDVVYHAQGEYEYADSIVFAALDKLRRGSRQNLAAPATLTDWRPAVHELRLFKSEEEIAVMRRAGEITALAHTRAMQACRPGMFEYQLEGEIHHEFTRHGARYPSYTTIVGGGENGCILHYTETKVSCAKAIWY
;
A
#
# COMPACT_ATOMS: atom_id res chain seq x y z
N MET A 1 22.79 -18.68 4.22
CA MET A 1 21.84 -19.57 4.93
C MET A 1 20.73 -18.69 5.42
N ASP A 2 19.50 -18.96 5.00
CA ASP A 2 18.34 -18.15 5.38
C ASP A 2 17.98 -18.37 6.84
N ARG A 3 17.48 -17.32 7.51
CA ARG A 3 17.19 -17.32 8.95
C ARG A 3 15.93 -16.50 9.25
N ALA A 4 15.23 -16.90 10.31
CA ALA A 4 14.14 -16.13 10.91
C ALA A 4 14.49 -15.84 12.38
N LEU A 5 14.30 -14.59 12.81
CA LEU A 5 14.62 -14.08 14.15
C LEU A 5 13.43 -13.27 14.69
N ALA A 6 13.35 -13.11 16.01
CA ALA A 6 12.29 -12.32 16.62
C ALA A 6 12.49 -10.82 16.37
N PHE A 7 11.42 -10.09 16.08
CA PHE A 7 11.50 -8.63 15.86
C PHE A 7 11.99 -7.89 17.11
N SER A 8 11.67 -8.39 18.32
CA SER A 8 12.17 -7.84 19.59
C SER A 8 13.69 -7.83 19.69
N GLU A 9 14.39 -8.70 18.95
CA GLU A 9 15.84 -8.84 18.97
C GLU A 9 16.53 -7.98 17.89
N ILE A 10 15.78 -7.21 17.10
CA ILE A 10 16.33 -6.51 15.92
C ILE A 10 17.49 -5.56 16.28
N GLY A 11 17.41 -4.87 17.42
CA GLY A 11 18.49 -3.99 17.90
C GLY A 11 19.78 -4.74 18.27
N GLU A 12 19.67 -6.01 18.64
CA GLU A 12 20.79 -6.88 18.99
C GLU A 12 21.35 -7.64 17.78
N GLN A 13 20.54 -7.84 16.74
CA GLN A 13 20.93 -8.70 15.61
C GLN A 13 21.35 -7.90 14.37
N LEU A 14 20.69 -6.76 14.07
CA LEU A 14 20.86 -6.08 12.79
C LEU A 14 22.31 -5.64 12.52
N HIS A 15 22.97 -5.06 13.52
CA HIS A 15 24.37 -4.65 13.37
C HIS A 15 25.30 -5.84 13.08
N LEU A 16 25.02 -7.04 13.62
CA LEU A 16 25.82 -8.24 13.33
C LEU A 16 25.66 -8.67 11.87
N LEU A 17 24.46 -8.52 11.30
CA LEU A 17 24.19 -8.82 9.90
C LEU A 17 24.82 -7.81 8.94
N LEU A 18 24.93 -6.55 9.35
CA LEU A 18 25.53 -5.47 8.56
C LEU A 18 27.05 -5.39 8.70
N ASN A 19 27.63 -6.05 9.70
CA ASN A 19 29.05 -5.94 10.01
C ASN A 19 29.92 -6.40 8.84
N GLY A 20 30.81 -5.52 8.36
CA GLY A 20 31.76 -5.82 7.29
C GLY A 20 31.17 -5.82 5.88
N LEU A 21 29.91 -5.42 5.69
CA LEU A 21 29.35 -5.17 4.37
C LEU A 21 29.82 -3.80 3.83
N ASP A 22 29.87 -3.66 2.50
CA ASP A 22 30.26 -2.40 1.85
C ASP A 22 29.10 -1.42 1.67
N VAL A 23 27.91 -1.96 1.37
CA VAL A 23 26.70 -1.21 0.99
C VAL A 23 25.50 -1.70 1.78
N VAL A 24 24.68 -0.77 2.23
CA VAL A 24 23.34 -1.04 2.77
C VAL A 24 22.29 -0.34 1.90
N TYR A 25 21.30 -1.11 1.46
CA TYR A 25 20.14 -0.57 0.76
C TYR A 25 19.03 -0.28 1.76
N HIS A 26 18.61 0.99 1.87
CA HIS A 26 17.61 1.43 2.85
C HIS A 26 16.77 2.58 2.28
N ALA A 27 15.44 2.50 2.44
CA ALA A 27 14.52 3.56 2.05
C ALA A 27 14.44 4.60 3.17
N GLN A 28 15.49 5.41 3.28
CA GLN A 28 15.57 6.45 4.29
C GLN A 28 14.38 7.42 4.18
N GLY A 29 13.78 7.75 5.32
CA GLY A 29 12.64 8.66 5.43
C GLY A 29 11.27 8.03 5.16
N GLU A 30 11.20 6.74 4.82
CA GLU A 30 9.91 6.07 4.60
C GLU A 30 9.15 5.87 5.92
N TYR A 31 9.86 5.40 6.94
CA TYR A 31 9.31 5.22 8.29
C TYR A 31 10.35 5.62 9.34
N GLU A 32 9.96 6.52 10.25
CA GLU A 32 10.84 7.04 11.32
C GLU A 32 11.40 5.93 12.23
N TYR A 33 10.58 4.92 12.54
CA TYR A 33 11.03 3.78 13.36
C TYR A 33 12.08 2.93 12.65
N ALA A 34 12.00 2.80 11.32
CA ALA A 34 12.95 2.03 10.53
C ALA A 34 14.29 2.77 10.42
N ASP A 35 14.24 4.08 10.18
CA ASP A 35 15.43 4.94 10.21
C ASP A 35 16.16 4.83 11.55
N SER A 36 15.41 4.91 12.67
CA SER A 36 15.96 4.79 14.01
C SER A 36 16.70 3.46 14.23
N ILE A 37 16.12 2.34 13.77
CA ILE A 37 16.73 1.01 13.89
C ILE A 37 18.01 0.90 13.06
N VAL A 38 17.97 1.31 11.79
CA VAL A 38 19.12 1.21 10.87
C VAL A 38 20.26 2.10 11.34
N PHE A 39 19.99 3.35 11.70
CA PHE A 39 21.05 4.28 12.13
C PHE A 39 21.64 3.89 13.48
N ALA A 40 20.84 3.36 14.42
CA ALA A 40 21.38 2.81 15.67
C ALA A 40 22.35 1.64 15.41
N ALA A 41 22.02 0.75 14.47
CA ALA A 41 22.90 -0.35 14.08
C ALA A 41 24.21 0.16 13.42
N LEU A 42 24.11 1.10 12.48
CA LEU A 42 25.28 1.71 11.83
C LEU A 42 26.16 2.44 12.83
N ASP A 43 25.58 3.18 13.77
CA ASP A 43 26.34 3.88 14.80
C ASP A 43 27.05 2.93 15.77
N LYS A 44 26.42 1.80 16.11
CA LYS A 44 27.07 0.74 16.89
C LYS A 44 28.28 0.16 16.17
N LEU A 45 28.17 -0.07 14.86
CA LEU A 45 29.29 -0.55 14.03
C LEU A 45 30.40 0.50 13.92
N ARG A 46 30.07 1.77 13.66
CA ARG A 46 31.05 2.88 13.56
C ARG A 46 31.85 3.08 14.84
N ARG A 47 31.20 2.93 16.01
CA ARG A 47 31.85 3.06 17.32
C ARG A 47 32.57 1.78 17.77
N GLY A 48 32.33 0.67 17.08
CA GLY A 48 32.74 -0.67 17.48
C GLY A 48 34.07 -1.17 16.93
N SER A 49 34.94 -0.29 16.42
CA SER A 49 36.18 -0.68 15.74
C SER A 49 37.09 -1.56 16.62
N ARG A 50 37.14 -1.31 17.93
CA ARG A 50 37.89 -2.11 18.91
C ARG A 50 37.33 -3.53 19.08
N GLN A 51 36.09 -3.77 18.68
CA GLN A 51 35.44 -5.08 18.66
C GLN A 51 35.45 -5.71 17.25
N ASN A 52 36.30 -5.23 16.34
CA ASN A 52 36.34 -5.64 14.92
C ASN A 52 35.00 -5.44 14.20
N LEU A 53 34.27 -4.37 14.57
CA LEU A 53 33.06 -3.97 13.86
C LEU A 53 33.41 -2.92 12.79
N ALA A 54 32.82 -3.08 11.62
CA ALA A 54 32.95 -2.20 10.47
C ALA A 54 31.56 -1.91 9.89
N ALA A 55 31.20 -0.64 9.80
CA ALA A 55 29.94 -0.21 9.22
C ALA A 55 30.08 -0.04 7.70
N PRO A 56 29.05 -0.40 6.91
CA PRO A 56 29.01 -0.06 5.50
C PRO A 56 29.10 1.45 5.31
N ALA A 57 30.00 1.86 4.41
CA ALA A 57 30.25 3.27 4.11
C ALA A 57 29.21 3.86 3.15
N THR A 58 28.53 3.00 2.39
CA THR A 58 27.55 3.40 1.38
C THR A 58 26.13 3.06 1.83
N LEU A 59 25.26 4.07 1.84
CA LEU A 59 23.81 3.91 2.00
C LEU A 59 23.16 4.26 0.66
N THR A 60 22.34 3.37 0.12
CA THR A 60 21.69 3.56 -1.18
C THR A 60 20.19 3.35 -1.07
N ASP A 61 19.41 4.22 -1.70
CA ASP A 61 17.96 4.06 -1.75
C ASP A 61 17.58 2.96 -2.76
N TRP A 62 16.89 1.92 -2.29
CA TRP A 62 16.41 0.84 -3.16
C TRP A 62 15.14 1.20 -3.92
N ARG A 63 14.40 2.25 -3.53
CA ARG A 63 13.08 2.59 -4.10
C ARG A 63 13.10 2.74 -5.61
N PRO A 64 14.05 3.47 -6.24
CA PRO A 64 14.07 3.60 -7.70
C PRO A 64 14.15 2.24 -8.40
N ALA A 65 15.00 1.34 -7.91
CA ALA A 65 15.15 0.01 -8.50
C ALA A 65 13.89 -0.86 -8.30
N VAL A 66 13.34 -0.89 -7.09
CA VAL A 66 12.14 -1.70 -6.79
C VAL A 66 10.89 -1.13 -7.48
N HIS A 67 10.79 0.19 -7.62
CA HIS A 67 9.69 0.83 -8.34
C HIS A 67 9.74 0.51 -9.84
N GLU A 68 10.93 0.49 -10.44
CA GLU A 68 11.12 0.04 -11.83
C GLU A 68 10.72 -1.43 -11.99
N LEU A 69 11.09 -2.30 -11.05
CA LEU A 69 10.65 -3.70 -11.07
C LEU A 69 9.12 -3.81 -10.99
N ARG A 70 8.47 -3.04 -10.11
CA ARG A 70 6.99 -3.01 -9.97
C ARG A 70 6.28 -2.36 -11.16
N LEU A 71 6.99 -1.62 -12.02
CA LEU A 71 6.42 -1.00 -13.20
C LEU A 71 5.98 -2.06 -14.23
N PHE A 72 6.79 -3.11 -14.41
CA PHE A 72 6.54 -4.21 -15.33
C PHE A 72 5.96 -5.41 -14.60
N LYS A 73 4.72 -5.78 -14.93
CA LYS A 73 3.98 -6.81 -14.20
C LYS A 73 4.31 -8.19 -14.76
N SER A 74 4.46 -9.17 -13.88
CA SER A 74 4.51 -10.58 -14.29
C SER A 74 3.15 -11.07 -14.82
N GLU A 75 3.13 -12.24 -15.46
CA GLU A 75 1.87 -12.84 -15.94
C GLU A 75 0.90 -13.12 -14.79
N GLU A 76 1.43 -13.53 -13.64
CA GLU A 76 0.66 -13.77 -12.41
C GLU A 76 0.08 -12.47 -11.85
N GLU A 77 0.86 -11.39 -11.81
CA GLU A 77 0.38 -10.08 -11.37
C GLU A 77 -0.72 -9.55 -12.30
N ILE A 78 -0.55 -9.70 -13.62
CA ILE A 78 -1.58 -9.35 -14.60
C ILE A 78 -2.84 -10.19 -14.38
N ALA A 79 -2.72 -11.47 -14.08
CA ALA A 79 -3.86 -12.34 -13.79
C ALA A 79 -4.63 -11.87 -12.53
N VAL A 80 -3.91 -11.49 -11.47
CA VAL A 80 -4.51 -10.92 -10.26
C VAL A 80 -5.19 -9.57 -10.55
N MET A 81 -4.53 -8.68 -11.29
CA MET A 81 -5.09 -7.38 -11.69
C MET A 81 -6.34 -7.54 -12.57
N ARG A 82 -6.34 -8.52 -13.49
CA ARG A 82 -7.52 -8.87 -14.29
C ARG A 82 -8.68 -9.28 -13.39
N ARG A 83 -8.42 -10.14 -12.41
CA ARG A 83 -9.45 -10.57 -11.46
C ARG A 83 -9.97 -9.41 -10.61
N ALA A 84 -9.09 -8.51 -10.16
CA ALA A 84 -9.51 -7.30 -9.45
C ALA A 84 -10.42 -6.42 -10.32
N GLY A 85 -10.05 -6.21 -11.60
CA GLY A 85 -10.87 -5.48 -12.57
C GLY A 85 -12.23 -6.11 -12.83
N GLU A 86 -12.31 -7.44 -12.92
CA GLU A 86 -13.58 -8.17 -13.05
C GLU A 86 -14.50 -7.94 -11.83
N ILE A 87 -13.94 -8.05 -10.62
CA ILE A 87 -14.68 -7.80 -9.37
C ILE A 87 -15.19 -6.36 -9.35
N THR A 88 -14.35 -5.39 -9.75
CA THR A 88 -14.74 -3.99 -9.85
C THR A 88 -15.86 -3.76 -10.87
N ALA A 89 -15.78 -4.36 -12.06
CA ALA A 89 -16.81 -4.25 -13.07
C ALA A 89 -18.16 -4.81 -12.60
N LEU A 90 -18.15 -5.95 -11.88
CA LEU A 90 -19.35 -6.52 -11.28
C LEU A 90 -19.96 -5.60 -10.24
N ALA A 91 -19.15 -5.00 -9.37
CA ALA A 91 -19.60 -4.06 -8.35
C ALA A 91 -20.24 -2.80 -8.96
N HIS A 92 -19.63 -2.20 -9.98
CA HIS A 92 -20.21 -1.06 -10.69
C HIS A 92 -21.51 -1.46 -11.42
N THR A 93 -21.56 -2.63 -12.06
CA THR A 93 -22.77 -3.15 -12.71
C THR A 93 -23.91 -3.31 -11.71
N ARG A 94 -23.61 -3.87 -10.53
CA ARG A 94 -24.57 -4.01 -9.43
C ARG A 94 -25.07 -2.65 -8.94
N ALA A 95 -24.17 -1.70 -8.72
CA ALA A 95 -24.55 -0.34 -8.31
C ALA A 95 -25.49 0.32 -9.33
N MET A 96 -25.22 0.19 -10.63
CA MET A 96 -26.10 0.68 -11.69
C MET A 96 -27.47 -0.01 -11.68
N GLN A 97 -27.52 -1.32 -11.45
CA GLN A 97 -28.77 -2.09 -11.36
C GLN A 97 -29.60 -1.74 -10.12
N ALA A 98 -28.94 -1.47 -8.99
CA ALA A 98 -29.57 -1.12 -7.72
C ALA A 98 -30.06 0.34 -7.68
N CYS A 99 -29.37 1.26 -8.37
CA CYS A 99 -29.61 2.69 -8.29
C CYS A 99 -31.05 3.09 -8.64
N ARG A 100 -31.72 3.80 -7.73
CA ARG A 100 -33.06 4.39 -7.92
C ARG A 100 -33.09 5.83 -7.38
N PRO A 101 -33.92 6.71 -7.97
CA PRO A 101 -34.16 8.03 -7.40
C PRO A 101 -34.58 7.95 -5.93
N GLY A 102 -34.03 8.82 -5.09
CA GLY A 102 -34.32 8.85 -3.65
C GLY A 102 -33.39 8.00 -2.79
N MET A 103 -32.57 7.12 -3.37
CA MET A 103 -31.46 6.48 -2.64
C MET A 103 -30.39 7.49 -2.25
N PHE A 104 -29.67 7.25 -1.17
CA PHE A 104 -28.47 8.01 -0.81
C PHE A 104 -27.23 7.42 -1.48
N GLU A 105 -26.25 8.26 -1.76
CA GLU A 105 -24.95 7.89 -2.35
C GLU A 105 -24.26 6.77 -1.56
N TYR A 106 -24.22 6.82 -0.22
CA TYR A 106 -23.63 5.77 0.62
C TYR A 106 -24.32 4.39 0.47
N GLN A 107 -25.58 4.34 0.03
CA GLN A 107 -26.25 3.06 -0.22
C GLN A 107 -25.64 2.38 -1.44
N LEU A 108 -25.27 3.14 -2.46
CA LEU A 108 -24.56 2.61 -3.63
C LEU A 108 -23.12 2.21 -3.29
N GLU A 109 -22.46 2.99 -2.42
CA GLU A 109 -21.17 2.59 -1.84
C GLU A 109 -21.27 1.23 -1.13
N GLY A 110 -22.33 1.01 -0.35
CA GLY A 110 -22.62 -0.27 0.30
C GLY A 110 -22.80 -1.42 -0.68
N GLU A 111 -23.51 -1.21 -1.80
CA GLU A 111 -23.66 -2.22 -2.86
C GLU A 111 -22.30 -2.60 -3.49
N ILE A 112 -21.43 -1.61 -3.69
CA ILE A 112 -20.09 -1.83 -4.25
C ILE A 112 -19.23 -2.65 -3.27
N HIS A 113 -19.16 -2.24 -2.00
CA HIS A 113 -18.35 -2.93 -0.98
C HIS A 113 -18.84 -4.35 -0.70
N HIS A 114 -20.17 -4.55 -0.75
CA HIS A 114 -20.75 -5.88 -0.64
C HIS A 114 -20.27 -6.77 -1.79
N GLU A 115 -20.29 -6.30 -3.04
CA GLU A 115 -19.85 -7.11 -4.18
C GLU A 115 -18.35 -7.41 -4.13
N PHE A 116 -17.52 -6.45 -3.69
CA PHE A 116 -16.10 -6.70 -3.45
C PHE A 116 -15.90 -7.83 -2.43
N THR A 117 -16.56 -7.71 -1.27
CA THR A 117 -16.44 -8.66 -0.17
C THR A 117 -16.91 -10.05 -0.57
N ARG A 118 -17.99 -10.16 -1.33
CA ARG A 118 -18.52 -11.42 -1.87
C ARG A 118 -17.51 -12.17 -2.74
N HIS A 119 -16.62 -11.44 -3.42
CA HIS A 119 -15.55 -12.02 -4.24
C HIS A 119 -14.19 -12.14 -3.52
N GLY A 120 -14.16 -11.90 -2.21
CA GLY A 120 -12.95 -12.01 -1.38
C GLY A 120 -12.11 -10.74 -1.32
N ALA A 121 -12.50 -9.67 -2.01
CA ALA A 121 -11.86 -8.36 -1.92
C ALA A 121 -12.47 -7.57 -0.75
N ARG A 122 -11.95 -7.79 0.47
CA ARG A 122 -12.57 -7.24 1.69
C ARG A 122 -12.48 -5.72 1.84
N TYR A 123 -11.50 -5.10 1.20
CA TYR A 123 -11.22 -3.68 1.35
C TYR A 123 -11.13 -3.02 -0.02
N PRO A 124 -11.68 -1.82 -0.21
CA PRO A 124 -11.45 -1.05 -1.41
C PRO A 124 -9.99 -0.58 -1.48
N SER A 125 -9.47 -0.37 -2.69
CA SER A 125 -8.10 0.11 -2.89
C SER A 125 -7.91 1.59 -2.58
N TYR A 126 -9.00 2.37 -2.58
CA TYR A 126 -9.08 3.77 -2.19
C TYR A 126 -10.50 4.08 -1.69
N THR A 127 -10.69 5.23 -1.05
CA THR A 127 -12.01 5.66 -0.57
C THR A 127 -13.00 5.76 -1.73
N THR A 128 -14.14 5.08 -1.61
CA THR A 128 -15.15 5.04 -2.69
C THR A 128 -15.78 6.41 -2.89
N ILE A 129 -15.98 6.78 -4.16
CA ILE A 129 -16.57 8.04 -4.57
C ILE A 129 -17.91 7.74 -5.23
N VAL A 130 -18.99 8.33 -4.71
CA VAL A 130 -20.32 8.27 -5.30
C VAL A 130 -20.87 9.70 -5.28
N GLY A 131 -20.80 10.39 -6.42
CA GLY A 131 -21.21 11.79 -6.56
C GLY A 131 -22.38 11.96 -7.52
N GLY A 132 -23.59 12.15 -6.99
CA GLY A 132 -24.78 12.49 -7.77
C GLY A 132 -24.89 13.99 -8.05
N GLY A 133 -25.38 14.37 -9.23
CA GLY A 133 -25.60 15.78 -9.57
C GLY A 133 -24.31 16.61 -9.55
N GLU A 134 -24.31 17.73 -8.84
CA GLU A 134 -23.16 18.65 -8.72
C GLU A 134 -21.97 18.03 -7.96
N ASN A 135 -22.21 17.03 -7.11
CA ASN A 135 -21.13 16.32 -6.40
C ASN A 135 -20.20 15.59 -7.37
N GLY A 136 -20.69 15.21 -8.55
CA GLY A 136 -19.87 14.61 -9.62
C GLY A 136 -18.79 15.56 -10.18
N CYS A 137 -18.86 16.86 -9.87
CA CYS A 137 -17.84 17.84 -10.25
C CYS A 137 -16.70 17.95 -9.22
N ILE A 138 -16.77 17.24 -8.09
CA ILE A 138 -15.75 17.25 -7.04
C ILE A 138 -14.90 15.98 -7.17
N LEU A 139 -13.63 16.12 -7.59
CA LEU A 139 -12.77 14.99 -7.95
C LEU A 139 -12.58 13.95 -6.84
N HIS A 140 -12.51 14.38 -5.58
CA HIS A 140 -12.33 13.49 -4.42
C HIS A 140 -13.53 13.60 -3.45
N TYR A 141 -14.76 13.54 -3.97
CA TYR A 141 -15.96 13.56 -3.14
C TYR A 141 -16.15 12.24 -2.38
N THR A 142 -15.78 12.23 -1.10
CA THR A 142 -15.89 11.03 -0.25
C THR A 142 -16.92 11.18 0.86
N GLU A 143 -17.72 12.26 0.83
CA GLU A 143 -18.76 12.45 1.85
C GLU A 143 -19.97 11.55 1.63
N THR A 144 -20.29 11.20 0.37
CA THR A 144 -21.32 10.21 -0.06
C THR A 144 -22.65 10.30 0.70
N LYS A 145 -23.11 11.51 1.05
CA LYS A 145 -24.23 11.75 1.98
C LYS A 145 -25.51 12.25 1.33
N VAL A 146 -25.52 12.58 0.04
CA VAL A 146 -26.65 13.24 -0.60
C VAL A 146 -27.58 12.21 -1.24
N SER A 147 -28.88 12.54 -1.33
CA SER A 147 -29.83 11.73 -2.10
C SER A 147 -29.58 11.88 -3.59
N CYS A 148 -29.48 10.76 -4.30
CA CYS A 148 -29.40 10.69 -5.75
C CYS A 148 -30.70 11.20 -6.37
N ALA A 149 -30.67 12.45 -6.87
CA ALA A 149 -31.76 13.02 -7.66
C ALA A 149 -31.82 12.43 -9.08
N LYS A 150 -30.65 12.16 -9.68
CA LYS A 150 -30.39 11.44 -10.95
C LYS A 150 -28.95 10.91 -10.93
N ALA A 151 -28.72 9.70 -11.45
CA ALA A 151 -27.38 9.13 -11.53
C ALA A 151 -26.56 9.81 -12.64
N ILE A 152 -25.46 10.48 -12.26
CA ILE A 152 -24.42 10.94 -13.19
C ILE A 152 -23.18 10.15 -12.79
N TRP A 153 -22.58 9.44 -13.75
CA TRP A 153 -21.39 8.61 -13.53
C TRP A 153 -20.21 9.18 -14.33
N TYR A 154 -19.05 9.24 -13.68
CA TYR A 154 -17.74 9.10 -14.33
C TYR A 154 -17.16 7.73 -13.94
#